data_AF-A0A2M8P884-F1
#
_entry.id   AF-A0A2M8P884-F1
#
_cell.length_a   1.000
_cell.length_b   1.000
_cell.length_c   1.000
_cell.angle_alpha   90.00
_cell.angle_beta   90.00
_cell.angle_gamma   90.00
#
_symmetry.space_group_name_H-M   'P 1'
#
loop_
_entity.id
_entity.type
_entity.pdbx_description
1 polymer ?
#
loop_
_entity_poly.entity_id
_entity_poly.type
_entity_poly.pdbx_seq_one_letter_code
_entity_poly.pdbx_strand_id
1 'polypeptide(L)'
;MSNRGVGEVLVNGFQDSVIFGMLGMVVEEYPKEYGFAGVEPFWVAVTMPIPRALWAQKPYPEYIVDRFQEMTGTLGQAVPHVGEYYISFGWFGVFIGCFLLGLVYRCVWRWYLVNRGSVVGEIFYSVTIVMLFPIVSRGYLAQTVTTLVFEWFPALCLAVA
;
A
#
# COMPACT_ATOMS: atom_id res chain seq x y z
N MET A 1 -23.96 24.91 10.68
CA MET A 1 -22.48 24.84 10.53
C MET A 1 -21.92 24.57 11.92
N SER A 2 -21.51 23.32 12.18
CA SER A 2 -21.14 22.85 13.51
C SER A 2 -19.82 23.49 13.95
N ASN A 3 -19.81 24.02 15.17
CA ASN A 3 -18.70 24.72 15.80
C ASN A 3 -17.60 23.72 16.20
N ARG A 4 -16.91 23.12 15.22
CA ARG A 4 -15.76 22.26 15.47
C ARG A 4 -14.67 23.12 16.09
N GLY A 5 -14.41 22.91 17.38
CA GLY A 5 -13.40 23.66 18.12
C GLY A 5 -12.03 23.51 17.46
N VAL A 6 -11.20 24.55 17.55
CA VAL A 6 -9.83 24.53 16.99
C VAL A 6 -9.04 23.31 17.45
N GLY A 7 -9.30 22.82 18.67
CA GLY A 7 -8.71 21.56 19.18
C GLY A 7 -9.12 20.31 18.39
N GLU A 8 -10.37 20.21 17.93
CA GLU A 8 -10.84 19.10 17.09
C GLU A 8 -10.22 19.15 15.70
N VAL A 9 -10.02 20.36 15.14
CA VAL A 9 -9.32 20.56 13.87
C VAL A 9 -7.84 20.19 13.99
N LEU A 10 -7.19 20.58 15.08
CA LEU A 10 -5.79 20.21 15.34
C LEU A 10 -5.64 18.70 15.54
N VAL A 11 -6.47 18.08 16.39
CA VAL A 11 -6.43 16.63 16.62
C VAL A 11 -6.72 15.84 15.35
N ASN A 12 -7.71 16.24 14.56
CA ASN A 12 -7.99 15.60 13.27
C ASN A 12 -6.89 15.86 12.23
N GLY A 13 -6.21 17.01 12.30
CA GLY A 13 -5.05 17.32 11.44
C GLY A 13 -3.83 16.44 11.71
N PHE A 14 -3.71 15.86 12.91
CA PHE A 14 -2.63 14.93 13.28
C PHE A 14 -3.00 13.45 13.11
N GLN A 15 -4.09 13.11 12.42
CA GLN A 15 -4.45 11.72 12.16
C GLN A 15 -3.36 10.95 11.40
N ASP A 16 -2.53 11.62 10.60
CA ASP A 16 -1.38 10.97 9.94
C ASP A 16 -0.29 10.51 10.94
N SER A 17 -0.20 11.12 12.13
CA SER A 17 0.69 10.65 13.20
C SER A 17 0.24 9.31 13.77
N VAL A 18 -1.06 9.01 13.72
CA VAL A 18 -1.63 7.72 14.16
C VAL A 18 -1.08 6.57 13.32
N ILE A 19 -0.85 6.80 12.02
CA ILE A 19 -0.29 5.81 11.09
C ILE A 19 1.11 5.37 11.53
N PHE A 20 1.96 6.30 11.98
CA PHE A 20 3.29 5.97 12.48
C PHE A 20 3.25 5.32 13.88
N GLY A 21 2.28 5.70 14.72
CA GLY A 21 2.01 4.99 15.98
C GLY A 21 1.60 3.54 15.75
N MET A 22 0.73 3.32 14.76
CA MET A 22 0.30 1.99 14.30
C MET A 22 1.47 1.16 13.77
N LEU A 23 2.42 1.77 13.06
CA LEU A 23 3.65 1.09 12.67
C LEU A 23 4.46 0.61 13.89
N GLY A 24 4.57 1.45 14.93
CA GLY A 24 5.24 1.08 16.17
C GLY A 24 4.59 -0.12 16.85
N MET A 25 3.26 -0.10 16.96
CA MET A 25 2.45 -1.22 17.47
C MET A 25 2.66 -2.50 16.67
N VAL A 26 2.63 -2.41 15.33
CA VAL A 26 2.89 -3.58 14.46
C VAL A 26 4.28 -4.18 14.68
N VAL A 27 5.30 -3.34 14.86
CA VAL A 27 6.67 -3.84 15.09
C VAL A 27 6.80 -4.49 16.47
N GLU A 28 6.11 -3.97 17.49
CA GLU A 28 6.27 -4.40 18.87
C GLU A 28 5.36 -5.58 19.26
N GLU A 29 4.12 -5.60 18.79
CA GLU A 29 3.08 -6.52 19.27
C GLU A 29 2.75 -7.61 18.26
N TYR A 30 2.63 -7.27 16.97
CA TYR A 30 2.22 -8.22 15.93
C TYR A 30 3.04 -9.52 15.89
N PRO A 31 4.40 -9.50 15.85
CA PRO A 31 5.18 -10.74 15.79
C PRO A 31 5.09 -11.56 17.08
N LYS A 32 4.77 -10.94 18.22
CA LYS A 32 4.61 -11.65 19.51
C LYS A 32 3.29 -12.42 19.56
N GLU A 33 2.23 -11.86 18.99
CA GLU A 33 0.89 -12.45 19.05
C GLU A 33 0.63 -13.43 17.89
N TYR A 34 1.00 -13.08 16.66
CA TYR A 34 0.56 -13.82 15.46
C TYR A 34 1.70 -14.42 14.64
N GLY A 35 2.96 -14.12 14.99
CA GLY A 35 4.12 -14.46 14.17
C GLY A 35 4.14 -13.70 12.83
N PHE A 36 4.95 -14.17 11.87
CA PHE A 36 5.07 -13.55 10.55
C PHE A 36 4.06 -14.14 9.56
N ALA A 37 3.39 -13.29 8.77
CA ALA A 37 2.39 -13.68 7.77
C ALA A 37 3.00 -14.30 6.49
N GLY A 38 4.33 -14.19 6.29
CA GLY A 38 5.02 -14.77 5.15
C GLY A 38 4.53 -14.22 3.81
N VAL A 39 4.04 -15.10 2.95
CA VAL A 39 3.61 -14.78 1.57
C VAL A 39 2.13 -14.43 1.45
N GLU A 40 1.36 -14.45 2.54
CA GLU A 40 -0.07 -14.17 2.53
C GLU A 40 -0.43 -12.81 1.90
N PRO A 41 0.27 -11.70 2.20
CA PRO A 41 -0.03 -10.40 1.58
C PRO A 41 0.12 -10.41 0.06
N PHE A 42 1.11 -11.14 -0.45
CA PHE A 42 1.33 -11.31 -1.88
C PHE A 42 0.21 -12.12 -2.54
N TRP A 43 -0.24 -13.20 -1.88
CA TRP A 43 -1.34 -14.03 -2.37
C TRP A 43 -2.67 -13.26 -2.41
N VAL A 44 -2.95 -12.48 -1.38
CA VAL A 44 -4.12 -11.58 -1.35
C VAL A 44 -4.02 -10.55 -2.48
N ALA A 45 -2.83 -9.96 -2.71
CA ALA A 45 -2.64 -8.96 -3.75
C ALA A 45 -2.92 -9.49 -5.17
N VAL A 46 -2.40 -10.67 -5.50
CA VAL A 46 -2.62 -11.29 -6.83
C VAL A 46 -4.08 -11.66 -7.05
N THR A 47 -4.77 -12.09 -5.99
CA THR A 47 -6.18 -12.53 -6.08
C THR A 47 -7.16 -11.36 -5.95
N MET A 48 -6.73 -10.18 -5.53
CA MET A 48 -7.59 -9.01 -5.30
C MET A 48 -8.46 -8.60 -6.50
N PRO A 49 -7.97 -8.59 -7.75
CA PRO A 49 -8.77 -8.20 -8.91
C PRO A 49 -9.95 -9.13 -9.20
N ILE A 50 -9.93 -10.38 -8.71
CA ILE A 50 -10.97 -11.37 -8.98
C ILE A 50 -12.17 -11.11 -8.05
N PRO A 51 -13.38 -10.82 -8.58
CA PRO A 51 -14.58 -10.62 -7.77
C PRO A 51 -14.96 -11.89 -7.00
N ARG A 52 -15.46 -11.75 -5.76
CA ARG A 52 -15.93 -12.89 -4.95
C ARG A 52 -17.11 -13.66 -5.58
N ALA A 53 -17.86 -13.02 -6.48
CA ALA A 53 -18.91 -13.68 -7.25
C ALA A 53 -18.38 -14.78 -8.19
N LEU A 54 -17.16 -14.60 -8.73
CA LEU A 54 -16.51 -15.58 -9.61
C LEU A 54 -15.68 -16.59 -8.82
N TRP A 55 -15.19 -16.22 -7.63
CA TRP A 55 -14.42 -17.09 -6.76
C TRP A 55 -14.81 -16.92 -5.29
N ALA A 56 -15.75 -17.76 -4.84
CA ALA A 56 -16.26 -17.70 -3.47
C ALA A 56 -15.20 -18.02 -2.41
N GLN A 57 -14.28 -18.95 -2.70
CA GLN A 57 -13.19 -19.37 -1.80
C GLN A 57 -11.94 -18.46 -1.89
N LYS A 58 -12.09 -17.24 -2.40
CA LYS A 58 -10.98 -16.27 -2.48
C LYS A 58 -10.41 -15.98 -1.07
N PRO A 59 -9.07 -15.97 -0.92
CA PRO A 59 -8.40 -15.63 0.33
C PRO A 59 -8.95 -14.34 0.95
N TYR A 60 -9.19 -14.38 2.25
CA TYR A 60 -9.54 -13.19 3.03
C TYR A 60 -8.27 -12.67 3.72
N PRO A 61 -8.03 -11.35 3.74
CA PRO A 61 -6.84 -10.76 4.34
C PRO A 61 -6.89 -10.76 5.88
N GLU A 62 -6.96 -11.95 6.49
CA GLU A 62 -7.01 -12.14 7.94
C GLU A 62 -5.79 -11.50 8.62
N TYR A 63 -4.62 -11.58 7.97
CA TYR A 63 -3.35 -11.03 8.49
C TYR A 63 -3.39 -9.54 8.84
N ILE A 64 -4.28 -8.76 8.22
CA ILE A 64 -4.36 -7.31 8.45
C ILE A 64 -5.73 -6.87 8.94
N VAL A 65 -6.83 -7.41 8.41
CA VAL A 65 -8.17 -6.92 8.76
C VAL A 65 -8.58 -7.37 10.15
N ASP A 66 -8.54 -8.68 10.40
CA ASP A 66 -9.02 -9.24 11.67
C ASP A 66 -7.98 -8.98 12.77
N ARG A 67 -6.70 -9.19 12.47
CA ARG A 67 -5.62 -8.97 13.44
C ARG A 67 -5.48 -7.50 13.86
N PHE A 68 -5.68 -6.53 12.96
CA PHE A 68 -5.65 -5.12 13.40
C PHE A 68 -6.90 -4.74 14.17
N GLN A 69 -8.05 -5.36 13.86
CA GLN A 69 -9.25 -5.15 14.66
C GLN A 69 -9.05 -5.69 16.08
N GLU A 70 -8.43 -6.86 16.23
CA GLU A 70 -8.10 -7.45 17.54
C GLU A 70 -7.13 -6.57 18.33
N MET A 71 -6.07 -6.06 17.69
CA MET A 71 -5.06 -5.22 18.35
C MET A 71 -5.55 -3.80 18.68
N THR A 72 -6.34 -3.18 17.80
CA THR A 72 -6.72 -1.76 17.95
C THR A 72 -8.14 -1.52 18.44
N GLY A 73 -8.99 -2.56 18.41
CA GLY A 73 -10.43 -2.42 18.61
C GLY A 73 -11.15 -1.62 17.50
N THR A 74 -10.46 -1.26 16.42
CA THR A 74 -11.02 -0.45 15.32
C THR A 74 -10.75 -1.07 13.95
N LEU A 75 -11.72 -0.95 13.05
CA LEU A 75 -11.58 -1.37 11.66
C LEU A 75 -10.97 -0.24 10.82
N GLY A 76 -10.12 -0.60 9.86
CA GLY A 76 -9.65 0.32 8.83
C GLY A 76 -8.45 1.20 9.20
N GLN A 77 -7.70 0.85 10.25
CA GLN A 77 -6.44 1.53 10.55
C GLN A 77 -5.42 1.26 9.44
N ALA A 78 -4.83 2.33 8.91
CA ALA A 78 -3.78 2.24 7.92
C ALA A 78 -2.42 2.11 8.62
N VAL A 79 -1.58 1.22 8.12
CA VAL A 79 -0.17 1.09 8.48
C VAL A 79 0.64 1.30 7.20
N PRO A 80 1.80 1.97 7.21
CA PRO A 80 2.62 2.13 6.01
C PRO A 80 3.02 0.79 5.38
N HIS A 81 3.34 0.75 4.08
CA HIS A 81 3.82 -0.49 3.41
C HIS A 81 4.99 -1.15 4.14
N VAL A 82 5.84 -0.34 4.78
CA VAL A 82 6.95 -0.83 5.60
C VAL A 82 6.47 -1.74 6.73
N GLY A 83 5.32 -1.45 7.35
CA GLY A 83 4.73 -2.31 8.37
C GLY A 83 4.22 -3.62 7.79
N GLU A 84 3.68 -3.62 6.56
CA GLU A 84 3.25 -4.85 5.88
C GLU A 84 4.43 -5.72 5.44
N TYR A 85 5.54 -5.11 5.01
CA TYR A 85 6.80 -5.82 4.77
C TYR A 85 7.34 -6.45 6.05
N TYR A 86 7.21 -5.74 7.18
CA TYR A 86 7.59 -6.25 8.49
C TYR A 86 6.67 -7.41 8.94
N ILE A 87 5.35 -7.29 8.75
CA ILE A 87 4.40 -8.38 9.03
C ILE A 87 4.76 -9.64 8.23
N SER A 88 5.22 -9.47 6.99
CA SER A 88 5.57 -10.59 6.10
C SER A 88 6.81 -11.35 6.57
N PHE A 89 7.93 -10.66 6.80
CA PHE A 89 9.23 -11.31 7.09
C PHE A 89 10.12 -10.50 8.05
N GLY A 90 9.53 -9.64 8.89
CA GLY A 90 10.25 -8.76 9.82
C GLY A 90 11.20 -7.79 9.10
N TRP A 91 12.34 -7.52 9.72
CA TRP A 91 13.36 -6.62 9.16
C TRP A 91 13.90 -7.08 7.80
N PHE A 92 13.95 -8.39 7.55
CA PHE A 92 14.33 -8.94 6.25
C PHE A 92 13.32 -8.55 5.16
N GLY A 93 12.03 -8.65 5.49
CA GLY A 93 10.95 -8.20 4.62
C GLY A 93 11.04 -6.71 4.32
N VAL A 94 11.31 -5.88 5.32
CA VAL A 94 11.50 -4.43 5.14
C VAL A 94 12.64 -4.13 4.17
N PHE A 95 13.80 -4.76 4.35
CA PHE A 95 14.95 -4.55 3.47
C PHE A 95 14.62 -4.93 2.01
N ILE A 96 14.05 -6.13 1.82
CA ILE A 96 13.69 -6.62 0.48
C ILE A 96 12.59 -5.77 -0.15
N GLY A 97 11.52 -5.46 0.59
CA GLY A 97 10.39 -4.66 0.10
C GLY A 97 10.84 -3.28 -0.37
N CYS A 98 11.64 -2.58 0.45
CA CYS A 98 12.22 -1.29 0.07
C CYS A 98 13.17 -1.40 -1.13
N PHE A 99 13.98 -2.45 -1.21
CA PHE A 99 14.88 -2.68 -2.34
C PHE A 99 14.12 -2.94 -3.64
N LEU A 100 13.13 -3.84 -3.63
CA LEU A 100 12.29 -4.15 -4.78
C LEU A 100 11.51 -2.92 -5.24
N LEU A 101 10.97 -2.15 -4.29
CA LEU A 101 10.29 -0.89 -4.59
C LEU A 101 11.23 0.10 -5.28
N GLY A 102 12.47 0.24 -4.79
CA GLY A 102 13.50 1.05 -5.43
C GLY A 102 13.85 0.57 -6.85
N LEU A 103 13.87 -0.75 -7.10
CA LEU A 103 14.05 -1.31 -8.44
C LEU A 103 12.90 -0.96 -9.37
N VAL A 104 11.66 -1.06 -8.92
CA VAL A 104 10.47 -0.66 -9.70
C VAL A 104 10.60 0.80 -10.13
N TYR A 105 10.94 1.71 -9.20
CA TYR A 105 11.12 3.13 -9.54
C TYR A 105 12.29 3.38 -10.47
N ARG A 106 13.39 2.64 -10.32
CA ARG A 106 14.50 2.70 -11.26
C ARG A 106 14.06 2.29 -12.67
N CYS A 107 13.23 1.26 -12.81
CA CYS A 107 12.69 0.82 -14.09
C CYS A 107 11.79 1.88 -14.71
N VAL A 108 10.83 2.42 -13.95
CA VAL A 108 9.93 3.50 -14.38
C VAL A 108 10.71 4.73 -14.83
N TRP A 109 11.71 5.14 -14.06
CA TRP A 109 12.56 6.28 -14.40
C TRP A 109 13.35 6.07 -15.69
N ARG A 110 13.98 4.90 -15.85
CA ARG A 110 14.74 4.58 -17.07
C ARG A 110 13.83 4.51 -18.29
N TRP A 111 12.63 3.97 -18.14
CA TRP A 111 11.64 3.94 -19.21
C TRP A 111 11.20 5.36 -19.60
N TYR A 112 10.95 6.24 -18.63
CA TYR A 112 10.66 7.65 -18.88
C TYR A 112 11.78 8.35 -19.66
N LEU A 113 13.05 8.14 -19.29
CA LEU A 113 14.19 8.76 -19.98
C LEU A 113 14.28 8.38 -21.46
N VAL A 114 13.90 7.14 -21.81
CA VAL A 114 13.89 6.66 -23.20
C VAL A 114 12.68 7.22 -23.97
N ASN A 115 11.56 7.44 -23.29
CA ASN A 115 10.31 7.94 -23.88
C ASN A 115 10.11 9.45 -23.67
N ARG A 116 11.18 10.18 -23.33
CA ARG A 116 11.13 11.61 -23.06
C ARG A 116 10.72 12.37 -24.32
N GLY A 117 9.71 13.24 -24.21
CA GLY A 117 9.12 13.95 -25.35
C GLY A 117 7.93 13.23 -25.99
N SER A 118 7.62 11.99 -25.58
CA SER A 118 6.32 11.38 -25.86
C SER A 118 5.31 11.83 -24.81
N VAL A 119 4.14 12.31 -25.26
CA VAL A 119 3.02 12.66 -24.38
C VAL A 119 2.65 11.49 -23.46
N VAL A 120 2.68 10.26 -23.98
CA VAL A 120 2.35 9.06 -23.20
C VAL A 120 3.41 8.78 -22.13
N GLY A 121 4.69 8.97 -22.46
CA GLY A 121 5.79 8.81 -21.52
C GLY A 121 5.69 9.78 -20.34
N GLU A 122 5.32 11.03 -20.61
CA GLU A 122 5.14 12.07 -19.61
C GLU A 122 3.92 11.82 -18.71
N ILE A 123 2.79 11.40 -19.28
CA ILE A 123 1.58 11.05 -18.51
C ILE A 123 1.87 9.86 -17.60
N PHE A 124 2.44 8.77 -18.13
CA PHE A 124 2.73 7.56 -17.36
C PHE A 124 3.65 7.84 -16.17
N TYR A 125 4.72 8.61 -16.39
CA TYR A 125 5.65 8.99 -15.34
C TYR A 125 4.99 9.88 -14.27
N SER A 126 4.19 10.87 -14.71
CA SER A 126 3.51 11.80 -13.80
C SER A 126 2.46 11.12 -12.92
N VAL A 127 1.76 10.12 -13.43
CA VAL A 127 0.81 9.33 -12.62
C VAL A 127 1.57 8.43 -11.64
N THR A 128 2.64 7.78 -12.11
CA THR A 128 3.42 6.86 -11.27
C THR A 128 4.15 7.55 -10.12
N ILE A 129 4.66 8.77 -10.32
CA ILE A 129 5.35 9.52 -9.25
C ILE A 129 4.39 9.95 -8.14
N VAL A 130 3.12 10.24 -8.45
CA VAL A 130 2.11 10.60 -7.44
C VAL A 130 1.84 9.41 -6.50
N MET A 131 1.92 8.18 -7.01
CA MET A 131 1.75 6.96 -6.23
C MET A 131 2.83 6.71 -5.17
N LEU A 132 3.99 7.39 -5.24
CA LEU A 132 5.00 7.32 -4.19
C LEU A 132 4.44 7.71 -2.82
N PHE A 133 3.62 8.76 -2.78
CA PHE A 133 3.10 9.27 -1.52
C PHE A 133 2.17 8.24 -0.83
N PRO A 134 1.14 7.69 -1.50
CA PRO A 134 0.35 6.59 -0.95
C PRO A 134 1.19 5.39 -0.53
N ILE A 135 2.16 4.95 -1.35
CA ILE A 135 2.99 3.77 -1.03
C ILE A 135 3.84 3.99 0.23
N VAL A 136 4.31 5.20 0.48
CA VAL A 136 5.10 5.51 1.67
C VAL A 136 4.20 5.75 2.89
N SER A 137 3.03 6.37 2.69
CA SER A 137 2.17 6.82 3.80
C SER A 137 1.13 5.79 4.22
N ARG A 138 0.65 4.91 3.33
CA ARG A 138 -0.50 4.03 3.57
C ARG A 138 -0.28 2.68 2.88
N GLY A 139 -0.19 1.64 3.70
CA GLY A 139 0.06 0.27 3.29
C GLY A 139 -1.22 -0.53 3.17
N TYR A 140 -1.36 -1.12 1.99
CA TYR A 140 -2.11 -2.35 1.74
C TYR A 140 -1.68 -2.82 0.36
N LEU A 141 -0.83 -3.86 0.31
CA LEU A 141 -0.18 -4.34 -0.91
C LEU A 141 -1.20 -4.62 -2.01
N ALA A 142 -2.29 -5.28 -1.64
CA ALA A 142 -3.33 -5.66 -2.56
C ALA A 142 -4.02 -4.45 -3.22
N GLN A 143 -4.37 -3.44 -2.42
CA GLN A 143 -4.96 -2.22 -2.94
C GLN A 143 -3.97 -1.45 -3.82
N THR A 144 -2.71 -1.37 -3.40
CA THR A 144 -1.66 -0.67 -4.14
C THR A 144 -1.45 -1.27 -5.52
N VAL A 145 -1.34 -2.60 -5.61
CA VAL A 145 -1.22 -3.30 -6.89
C VAL A 145 -2.45 -3.04 -7.77
N THR A 146 -3.65 -3.11 -7.17
CA THR A 146 -4.90 -2.86 -7.91
C THR A 146 -4.93 -1.43 -8.45
N THR A 147 -4.61 -0.43 -7.64
CA THR A 147 -4.58 0.97 -8.05
C THR A 147 -3.54 1.23 -9.14
N LEU A 148 -2.33 0.67 -9.02
CA LEU A 148 -1.29 0.78 -10.04
C LEU A 148 -1.77 0.21 -11.39
N VAL A 149 -2.43 -0.94 -11.39
CA VAL A 149 -2.98 -1.53 -12.62
C VAL A 149 -4.02 -0.59 -13.24
N PHE A 150 -4.95 -0.06 -12.44
CA PHE A 150 -5.97 0.87 -12.94
C PHE A 150 -5.40 2.18 -13.48
N GLU A 151 -4.32 2.69 -12.89
CA GLU A 151 -3.67 3.92 -13.33
C GLU A 151 -2.80 3.74 -14.56
N TRP A 152 -2.06 2.63 -14.63
CA TRP A 152 -1.21 2.32 -15.78
C TRP A 152 -2.00 1.88 -16.99
N PHE A 153 -3.14 1.20 -16.81
CA PHE A 153 -3.91 0.62 -17.91
C PHE A 153 -4.28 1.64 -18.99
N PRO A 154 -4.88 2.81 -18.69
CA PRO A 154 -5.18 3.82 -19.71
C PRO A 154 -3.92 4.34 -20.42
N ALA A 155 -2.84 4.60 -19.68
CA ALA A 155 -1.59 5.10 -20.24
C ALA A 155 -0.93 4.08 -21.17
N LEU A 156 -1.00 2.78 -20.84
CA LEU A 156 -0.50 1.69 -21.67
C LEU A 156 -1.36 1.50 -22.92
N CYS A 157 -2.69 1.61 -22.84
CA CYS A 157 -3.57 1.55 -24.01
C CYS A 157 -3.26 2.67 -25.00
N LEU A 158 -2.96 3.88 -24.51
CA LEU A 158 -2.56 5.02 -25.34
C LEU A 158 -1.15 4.88 -25.93
N ALA A 159 -0.26 4.08 -25.32
CA ALA A 159 1.09 3.85 -25.83
C ALA A 159 1.13 2.91 -27.05
N VAL A 160 0.11 2.08 -27.21
CA VAL A 160 0.03 1.02 -28.23
C VAL A 160 -0.86 1.41 -29.42
N ALA A 161 -1.71 2.43 -29.26
CA ALA A 161 -2.57 3.00 -30.30
C ALA A 161 -1.82 4.04 -31.16
#